data_AF-A0A6I1LA01-F1
#
_entry.id   AF-A0A6I1LA01-F1
#
_cell.length_a   1.000
_cell.length_b   1.000
_cell.length_c   1.000
_cell.angle_alpha   90.00
_cell.angle_beta   90.00
_cell.angle_gamma   90.00
#
_symmetry.space_group_name_H-M   'P 1'
#
loop_
_entity.id
_entity.type
_entity.pdbx_description
1 polymer ?
#
loop_
_entity_poly.entity_id
_entity_poly.type
_entity_poly.pdbx_seq_one_letter_code
_entity_poly.pdbx_strand_id
1 'polypeptide(L)'
;MPFNAAIEQLLPKLGLPHTYLTVPAEQMSHYAQGYDKDDKPVRLSGGTLDSEAYGIKTTTRDMARYVALNMRAEGLEKELQQAIATTHTGFYTVHKNTTQGLGWESYAYPVKLDVLVDGNSTPMAMDPHPVKWLNPPQPETANRLYNKTGATRGFGAYVAYVPGKNIGVVVLANKNYPNADRVKIAHAILSAIDH
;
A
#
# COMPACT_ATOMS: atom_id res chain seq x y z
N MET A 1 18.36 12.86 -11.34
CA MET A 1 17.19 12.55 -12.20
C MET A 1 15.92 12.98 -11.46
N PRO A 2 14.93 13.60 -12.13
CA PRO A 2 13.64 13.94 -11.52
C PRO A 2 12.87 12.71 -11.02
N PHE A 3 12.00 12.88 -10.02
CA PHE A 3 11.23 11.78 -9.43
C PHE A 3 10.39 11.02 -10.47
N ASN A 4 9.59 11.73 -11.28
CA ASN A 4 8.73 11.08 -12.28
C ASN A 4 9.54 10.22 -13.26
N ALA A 5 10.68 10.73 -13.74
CA ALA A 5 11.58 9.99 -14.63
C ALA A 5 12.18 8.75 -13.95
N ALA A 6 12.48 8.83 -12.65
CA ALA A 6 12.94 7.68 -11.89
C ALA A 6 11.85 6.60 -11.77
N ILE A 7 10.61 7.01 -11.49
CA ILE A 7 9.47 6.09 -11.40
C ILE A 7 9.15 5.45 -12.76
N GLU A 8 9.16 6.22 -13.84
CA GLU A 8 8.94 5.70 -15.20
C GLU A 8 10.00 4.68 -15.63
N GLN A 9 11.23 4.78 -15.10
CA GLN A 9 12.27 3.76 -15.29
C GLN A 9 12.14 2.56 -14.33
N LEU A 10 11.60 2.77 -13.13
CA LEU A 10 11.44 1.73 -12.11
C LEU A 10 10.29 0.78 -12.43
N LEU A 11 9.14 1.30 -12.86
CA LEU A 11 7.92 0.52 -13.07
C LEU A 11 8.11 -0.64 -14.08
N PRO A 12 8.81 -0.46 -15.22
CA PRO A 12 9.14 -1.56 -16.13
C PRO A 12 10.04 -2.62 -15.50
N LYS A 13 11.00 -2.24 -14.65
CA LYS A 13 11.87 -3.20 -13.95
C LYS A 13 11.11 -4.07 -12.94
N LEU A 14 10.01 -3.54 -12.40
CA LEU A 14 9.07 -4.30 -11.58
C LEU A 14 8.04 -5.09 -12.42
N GLY A 15 8.06 -4.92 -13.75
CA GLY A 15 7.09 -5.54 -14.66
C GLY A 15 5.66 -5.03 -14.44
N LEU A 16 5.50 -3.72 -14.21
CA LEU A 16 4.22 -3.05 -13.94
C LEU A 16 3.78 -2.20 -15.15
N PRO A 17 3.35 -2.82 -16.28
CA PRO A 17 3.07 -2.10 -17.53
C PRO A 17 1.80 -1.24 -17.49
N HIS A 18 0.93 -1.45 -16.50
CA HIS A 18 -0.34 -0.75 -16.29
C HIS A 18 -0.36 0.04 -14.98
N THR A 19 0.80 0.59 -14.62
CA THR A 19 0.99 1.48 -13.47
C THR A 19 1.60 2.79 -13.96
N TYR A 20 1.01 3.92 -13.56
CA TYR A 20 1.31 5.22 -14.16
C TYR A 20 1.27 6.34 -13.11
N LEU A 21 2.15 7.33 -13.25
CA LEU A 21 1.95 8.66 -12.65
C LEU A 21 0.97 9.49 -13.50
N THR A 22 1.21 9.50 -14.82
CA THR A 22 0.34 10.10 -15.83
C THR A 22 -0.19 9.00 -16.73
N VAL A 23 -1.52 8.80 -16.75
CA VAL A 23 -2.14 7.77 -17.59
C VAL A 23 -2.00 8.17 -19.06
N PRO A 24 -1.39 7.32 -19.92
CA PRO A 24 -1.27 7.59 -21.35
C PRO A 24 -2.64 7.74 -22.03
N ALA A 25 -2.70 8.50 -23.13
CA ALA A 25 -3.95 8.80 -23.82
C ALA A 25 -4.69 7.53 -24.28
N GLU A 26 -3.94 6.54 -24.75
CA GLU A 26 -4.44 5.24 -25.19
C GLU A 26 -4.97 4.36 -24.05
N GLN A 27 -4.61 4.66 -22.80
CA GLN A 27 -5.09 3.95 -21.60
C GLN A 27 -6.21 4.68 -20.88
N MET A 28 -6.61 5.88 -21.33
CA MET A 28 -7.62 6.70 -20.66
C MET A 28 -9.01 6.04 -20.56
N SER A 29 -9.34 5.13 -21.49
CA SER A 29 -10.57 4.33 -21.44
C SER A 29 -10.60 3.35 -20.27
N HIS A 30 -9.43 2.96 -19.74
CA HIS A 30 -9.30 2.08 -18.57
C HIS A 30 -9.22 2.85 -17.25
N TYR A 31 -9.02 4.17 -17.29
CA TYR A 31 -9.00 4.98 -16.08
C TYR A 31 -10.43 5.20 -15.57
N ALA A 32 -10.81 4.45 -14.53
CA ALA A 32 -12.13 4.55 -13.93
C ALA A 32 -12.53 6.00 -13.58
N GLN A 33 -13.84 6.27 -13.59
CA GLN A 33 -14.41 7.48 -13.01
C GLN A 33 -14.52 7.30 -11.50
N GLY A 34 -13.88 8.18 -10.73
CA GLY A 34 -14.04 8.26 -9.28
C GLY A 34 -15.27 9.09 -8.90
N TYR A 35 -15.82 8.82 -7.72
CA TYR A 35 -16.99 9.53 -7.19
C TYR A 35 -16.72 10.04 -5.78
N ASP A 36 -16.96 11.33 -5.55
CA ASP A 36 -16.82 11.93 -4.23
C ASP A 36 -17.96 11.54 -3.28
N LYS A 37 -17.95 12.10 -2.06
CA LYS A 37 -18.96 11.81 -1.04
C LYS A 37 -20.38 12.21 -1.43
N ASP A 38 -20.53 13.12 -2.40
CA ASP A 38 -21.81 13.62 -2.90
C ASP A 38 -22.17 12.97 -4.25
N ASP A 39 -21.53 11.84 -4.59
CA ASP A 39 -21.65 11.10 -5.84
C ASP A 39 -21.33 11.91 -7.11
N LYS A 40 -20.51 12.96 -6.98
CA LYS A 40 -20.05 13.73 -8.13
C LYS A 40 -18.80 13.11 -8.74
N PRO A 41 -18.70 13.08 -10.09
CA PRO A 41 -17.53 12.56 -10.76
C PRO A 41 -16.30 13.41 -10.43
N VAL A 42 -15.26 12.79 -9.90
CA VAL A 42 -13.95 13.42 -9.65
C VAL A 42 -12.81 12.45 -9.98
N ARG A 43 -11.77 12.97 -10.61
CA ARG A 43 -10.48 12.29 -10.75
C ARG A 43 -9.42 13.06 -9.98
N LEU A 44 -8.27 12.40 -9.75
CA LEU A 44 -7.14 13.06 -9.10
C LEU A 44 -6.76 14.33 -9.87
N SER A 45 -6.77 15.46 -9.16
CA SER A 45 -6.23 16.73 -9.64
C SER A 45 -4.77 16.86 -9.23
N GLY A 46 -3.98 17.55 -10.04
CA GLY A 46 -2.57 17.78 -9.73
C GLY A 46 -2.37 18.59 -8.44
N GLY A 47 -1.17 18.50 -7.86
CA GLY A 47 -0.76 19.25 -6.67
C GLY A 47 0.76 19.20 -6.46
N THR A 48 1.28 20.05 -5.58
CA THR A 48 2.70 20.01 -5.23
C THR A 48 3.03 18.68 -4.55
N LEU A 49 4.03 17.97 -5.06
CA LEU A 49 4.46 16.63 -4.61
C LEU A 49 3.37 15.55 -4.71
N ASP A 50 2.45 15.69 -5.66
CA ASP A 50 1.39 14.72 -5.89
C ASP A 50 1.93 13.35 -6.33
N SER A 51 2.88 13.33 -7.26
CA SER A 51 3.57 12.14 -7.75
C SER A 51 4.15 11.31 -6.62
N GLU A 52 4.83 11.95 -5.68
CA GLU A 52 5.52 11.33 -4.55
C GLU A 52 4.56 10.79 -3.50
N ALA A 53 3.42 11.47 -3.27
CA ALA A 53 2.55 11.18 -2.14
C ALA A 53 1.32 10.32 -2.49
N TYR A 54 0.69 10.55 -3.64
CA TYR A 54 -0.61 9.93 -3.98
C TYR A 54 -0.87 9.78 -5.49
N GLY A 55 0.16 9.95 -6.32
CA GLY A 55 0.04 10.13 -7.76
C GLY A 55 -0.08 8.86 -8.59
N ILE A 56 0.13 7.68 -8.03
CA ILE A 56 0.06 6.42 -8.78
C ILE A 56 -1.38 6.04 -9.14
N LYS A 57 -1.59 5.62 -10.39
CA LYS A 57 -2.78 4.93 -10.88
C LYS A 57 -2.34 3.56 -11.38
N THR A 58 -3.07 2.51 -11.02
CA THR A 58 -2.69 1.13 -11.32
C THR A 58 -3.93 0.26 -11.46
N THR A 59 -3.73 -0.99 -11.87
CA THR A 59 -4.75 -2.03 -11.91
C THR A 59 -4.59 -3.00 -10.73
N THR A 60 -5.62 -3.78 -10.44
CA THR A 60 -5.50 -4.87 -9.44
C THR A 60 -4.46 -5.91 -9.85
N ARG A 61 -4.29 -6.17 -11.15
CA ARG A 61 -3.28 -7.11 -11.67
C ARG A 61 -1.85 -6.63 -11.38
N ASP A 62 -1.55 -5.39 -11.73
CA ASP A 62 -0.21 -4.81 -11.48
C ASP A 62 0.06 -4.66 -9.99
N MET A 63 -0.91 -4.19 -9.22
CA MET A 63 -0.73 -4.07 -7.76
C MET A 63 -0.59 -5.45 -7.10
N ALA A 64 -1.30 -6.49 -7.57
CA ALA A 64 -1.08 -7.85 -7.08
C ALA A 64 0.32 -8.38 -7.42
N ARG A 65 0.86 -8.04 -8.60
CA ARG A 65 2.26 -8.32 -8.94
C ARG A 65 3.23 -7.57 -8.03
N TYR A 66 2.99 -6.29 -7.77
CA TYR A 66 3.81 -5.51 -6.84
C TYR A 66 3.80 -6.13 -5.44
N VAL A 67 2.64 -6.57 -4.93
CA VAL A 67 2.51 -7.32 -3.68
C VAL A 67 3.30 -8.62 -3.71
N ALA A 68 3.20 -9.40 -4.79
CA ALA A 68 3.96 -10.64 -4.93
C ALA A 68 5.48 -10.38 -4.88
N LEU A 69 5.95 -9.30 -5.52
CA LEU A 69 7.36 -8.90 -5.47
C LEU A 69 7.81 -8.43 -4.07
N ASN A 70 6.93 -7.78 -3.31
CA ASN A 70 7.23 -7.41 -1.92
C ASN A 70 7.30 -8.65 -1.01
N MET A 71 6.54 -9.72 -1.29
CA MET A 71 6.70 -10.97 -0.54
C MET A 71 7.93 -11.78 -0.98
N ARG A 72 8.27 -11.71 -2.28
CA ARG A 72 9.25 -12.58 -2.93
C ARG A 72 9.99 -11.83 -4.04
N ALA A 73 11.12 -11.22 -3.68
CA ALA A 73 11.90 -10.38 -4.57
C ALA A 73 13.00 -11.15 -5.34
N GLU A 74 13.16 -12.47 -5.16
CA GLU A 74 14.33 -13.23 -5.61
C GLU A 74 14.54 -13.20 -7.13
N GLY A 75 13.48 -12.94 -7.90
CA GLY A 75 13.52 -12.79 -9.36
C GLY A 75 13.94 -11.40 -9.87
N LEU A 76 14.17 -10.42 -8.99
CA LEU A 76 14.58 -9.06 -9.34
C LEU A 76 16.11 -8.88 -9.29
N GLU A 77 16.61 -7.79 -9.88
CA GLU A 77 17.98 -7.32 -9.71
C GLU A 77 18.31 -7.12 -8.22
N LYS A 78 19.57 -7.36 -7.81
CA LYS A 78 19.98 -7.32 -6.38
C LYS A 78 19.67 -5.98 -5.72
N GLU A 79 19.81 -4.89 -6.47
CA GLU A 79 19.54 -3.54 -6.01
C GLU A 79 18.05 -3.36 -5.68
N LEU A 80 17.15 -3.97 -6.46
CA LEU A 80 15.71 -3.93 -6.21
C LEU A 80 15.32 -4.85 -5.05
N GLN A 81 15.98 -6.00 -4.89
CA GLN A 81 15.82 -6.83 -3.70
C GLN A 81 16.17 -6.06 -2.43
N GLN A 82 17.31 -5.36 -2.44
CA GLN A 82 17.73 -4.50 -1.33
C GLN A 82 16.76 -3.33 -1.10
N ALA A 83 16.27 -2.70 -2.17
CA ALA A 83 15.29 -1.62 -2.05
C ALA A 83 13.98 -2.09 -1.39
N ILE A 84 13.47 -3.26 -1.77
CA ILE A 84 12.28 -3.88 -1.15
C ILE A 84 12.57 -4.26 0.31
N ALA A 85 13.69 -4.91 0.62
CA ALA A 85 14.03 -5.22 2.02
C ALA A 85 14.13 -3.97 2.90
N THR A 86 14.57 -2.84 2.32
CA THR A 86 14.64 -1.56 3.01
C THR A 86 13.25 -1.00 3.34
N THR A 87 12.24 -1.21 2.50
CA THR A 87 10.87 -0.75 2.78
C THR A 87 10.20 -1.54 3.91
N HIS A 88 10.60 -2.80 4.11
CA HIS A 88 10.13 -3.65 5.20
C HIS A 88 10.89 -3.49 6.53
N THR A 89 11.95 -2.69 6.57
CA THR A 89 12.69 -2.43 7.80
C THR A 89 11.82 -1.65 8.78
N GLY A 90 11.61 -2.18 9.98
CA GLY A 90 10.86 -1.52 11.05
C GLY A 90 11.73 -0.53 11.83
N PHE A 91 11.34 0.74 11.83
CA PHE A 91 12.11 1.83 12.47
C PHE A 91 11.56 2.21 13.85
N TYR A 92 10.25 2.25 14.00
CA TYR A 92 9.61 2.60 15.27
C TYR A 92 8.24 1.93 15.41
N THR A 93 7.73 1.90 16.64
CA THR A 93 6.40 1.41 16.96
C THR A 93 5.48 2.51 17.46
N VAL A 94 4.19 2.40 17.13
CA VAL A 94 3.10 3.29 17.56
C VAL A 94 2.02 2.44 18.24
N HIS A 95 1.52 2.88 19.40
CA HIS A 95 0.46 2.20 20.17
C HIS A 95 0.68 0.67 20.35
N LYS A 96 1.95 0.25 20.47
CA LYS A 96 2.44 -1.13 20.63
C LYS A 96 2.25 -2.09 19.45
N ASN A 97 1.24 -1.89 18.59
CA ASN A 97 0.85 -2.89 17.58
C ASN A 97 1.31 -2.57 16.17
N THR A 98 1.48 -1.28 15.84
CA THR A 98 1.92 -0.84 14.51
C THR A 98 3.43 -0.61 14.52
N THR A 99 4.16 -1.27 13.63
CA THR A 99 5.56 -0.97 13.33
C THR A 99 5.65 -0.25 12.00
N GLN A 100 6.26 0.93 11.99
CA GLN A 100 6.45 1.74 10.80
C GLN A 100 7.71 1.34 10.03
N GLY A 101 7.56 1.04 8.74
CA GLY A 101 8.63 0.95 7.75
C GLY A 101 8.65 2.15 6.79
N LEU A 102 9.36 2.03 5.65
CA LEU A 102 9.32 3.08 4.62
C LEU A 102 8.11 2.84 3.72
N GLY A 103 7.06 3.62 3.92
CA GLY A 103 5.76 3.43 3.26
C GLY A 103 4.91 2.39 3.99
N TRP A 104 5.38 1.15 4.10
CA TRP A 104 4.61 0.07 4.74
C TRP A 104 4.43 0.27 6.24
N GLU A 105 3.22 -0.03 6.72
CA GLU A 105 2.92 -0.23 8.14
C GLU A 105 2.77 -1.75 8.36
N SER A 106 3.20 -2.27 9.51
CA SER A 106 3.17 -3.71 9.76
C SER A 106 2.71 -4.10 11.15
N TYR A 107 2.13 -5.29 11.25
CA TYR A 107 1.53 -5.86 12.45
C TYR A 107 2.03 -7.30 12.62
N ALA A 108 2.11 -7.79 13.87
CA ALA A 108 2.33 -9.22 14.10
C ALA A 108 1.18 -10.04 13.48
N TYR A 109 1.48 -11.15 12.84
CA TYR A 109 0.48 -12.03 12.23
C TYR A 109 0.40 -13.39 12.97
N PRO A 110 -0.79 -13.93 13.28
CA PRO A 110 -2.12 -13.38 12.97
C PRO A 110 -2.47 -12.12 13.78
N VAL A 111 -3.16 -11.17 13.15
CA VAL A 111 -3.64 -9.92 13.77
C VAL A 111 -5.15 -9.97 13.97
N LYS A 112 -5.61 -9.53 15.15
CA LYS A 112 -7.06 -9.39 15.41
C LYS A 112 -7.63 -8.22 14.60
N LEU A 113 -8.89 -8.35 14.18
CA LEU A 113 -9.55 -7.35 13.33
C LEU A 113 -9.62 -5.98 14.01
N ASP A 114 -9.93 -5.92 15.30
CA ASP A 114 -9.99 -4.67 16.09
C ASP A 114 -8.64 -3.95 16.10
N VAL A 115 -7.55 -4.67 16.35
CA VAL A 115 -6.18 -4.13 16.30
C VAL A 115 -5.85 -3.55 14.93
N LEU A 116 -6.23 -4.25 13.85
CA LEU A 116 -5.95 -3.80 12.49
C LEU A 116 -6.83 -2.60 12.10
N VAL A 117 -8.09 -2.55 12.53
CA VAL A 117 -8.98 -1.39 12.31
C VAL A 117 -8.47 -0.17 13.07
N ASP A 118 -8.07 -0.31 14.33
CA ASP A 118 -7.54 0.77 15.14
C ASP A 118 -6.25 1.35 14.56
N GLY A 119 -5.36 0.46 14.08
CA GLY A 119 -4.12 0.83 13.40
C GLY A 119 -4.31 1.56 12.06
N ASN A 120 -5.51 1.51 11.46
CA ASN A 120 -5.83 2.20 10.20
C ASN A 120 -6.93 3.26 10.39
N SER A 121 -7.17 3.67 11.63
CA SER A 121 -8.24 4.59 12.01
C SER A 121 -7.95 6.05 11.63
N THR A 122 -8.98 6.90 11.63
CA THR A 122 -8.80 8.35 11.43
C THR A 122 -7.92 8.99 12.51
N PRO A 123 -8.07 8.68 13.82
CA PRO A 123 -7.13 9.18 14.83
C PRO A 123 -5.68 8.76 14.58
N MET A 124 -5.43 7.52 14.14
CA MET A 124 -4.07 7.09 13.76
C MET A 124 -3.47 7.99 12.66
N ALA A 125 -4.29 8.40 11.69
CA ALA A 125 -3.85 9.21 10.56
C ALA A 125 -3.75 10.72 10.86
N MET A 126 -4.61 11.25 11.74
CA MET A 126 -4.77 12.70 11.92
C MET A 126 -4.14 13.25 13.20
N ASP A 127 -4.00 12.41 14.23
CA ASP A 127 -3.50 12.85 15.53
C ASP A 127 -1.99 12.58 15.65
N PRO A 128 -1.25 13.37 16.45
CA PRO A 128 0.12 13.06 16.80
C PRO A 128 0.18 11.89 17.78
N HIS A 129 1.12 10.96 17.57
CA HIS A 129 1.30 9.78 18.43
C HIS A 129 2.74 9.69 18.96
N PRO A 130 2.94 9.34 20.24
CA PRO A 130 4.28 9.04 20.73
C PRO A 130 4.82 7.78 20.05
N VAL A 131 6.10 7.82 19.67
CA VAL A 131 6.79 6.71 19.00
C VAL A 131 7.84 6.09 19.91
N LYS A 132 8.03 4.78 19.78
CA LYS A 132 9.17 4.07 20.38
C LYS A 132 10.10 3.58 19.26
N TRP A 133 11.28 4.19 19.17
CA TRP A 133 12.31 3.81 18.21
C TRP A 133 12.85 2.40 18.48
N LEU A 134 13.17 1.70 17.39
CA LEU A 134 13.82 0.40 17.38
C LEU A 134 15.29 0.62 17.04
N ASN A 135 16.17 0.37 18.02
CA ASN A 135 17.62 0.54 17.88
C ASN A 135 18.32 -0.79 18.27
N PRO A 136 18.85 -1.55 17.29
CA PRO A 136 18.87 -1.26 15.86
C PRO A 136 17.47 -1.38 15.19
N PRO A 137 17.27 -0.77 14.00
CA PRO A 137 16.08 -1.03 13.20
C PRO A 137 15.91 -2.53 12.96
N GLN A 138 14.67 -2.99 12.97
CA GLN A 138 14.36 -4.42 12.84
C GLN A 138 14.24 -4.79 11.36
N PRO A 139 14.98 -5.79 10.87
CA PRO A 139 14.83 -6.24 9.51
C PRO A 139 13.45 -6.85 9.27
N GLU A 140 13.13 -7.07 7.99
CA GLU A 140 11.93 -7.79 7.57
C GLU A 140 11.78 -9.11 8.33
N THR A 141 10.57 -9.41 8.77
CA THR A 141 10.22 -10.73 9.29
C THR A 141 9.02 -11.29 8.56
N ALA A 142 9.06 -12.59 8.28
CA ALA A 142 8.05 -13.28 7.50
C ALA A 142 6.68 -13.38 8.21
N ASN A 143 6.65 -13.34 9.55
CA ASN A 143 5.44 -13.52 10.37
C ASN A 143 4.74 -12.19 10.69
N ARG A 144 4.62 -11.32 9.69
CA ARG A 144 3.97 -10.01 9.81
C ARG A 144 3.00 -9.77 8.68
N LEU A 145 1.93 -9.05 8.99
CA LEU A 145 1.05 -8.45 8.00
C LEU A 145 1.56 -7.06 7.69
N TYR A 146 1.90 -6.81 6.43
CA TYR A 146 2.21 -5.47 5.92
C TYR A 146 0.96 -4.93 5.24
N ASN A 147 0.66 -3.65 5.44
CA ASN A 147 -0.49 -3.03 4.81
C ASN A 147 -0.24 -1.57 4.43
N LYS A 148 -1.15 -1.07 3.58
CA LYS A 148 -1.30 0.36 3.35
C LYS A 148 -2.72 0.70 2.92
N THR A 149 -3.29 1.74 3.53
CA THR A 149 -4.46 2.47 3.04
C THR A 149 -4.04 3.60 2.09
N GLY A 150 -4.85 3.87 1.07
CA GLY A 150 -4.66 5.02 0.17
C GLY A 150 -6.00 5.59 -0.26
N ALA A 151 -6.13 6.91 -0.31
CA ALA A 151 -7.38 7.55 -0.71
C ALA A 151 -7.13 8.82 -1.52
N THR A 152 -8.04 9.09 -2.44
CA THR A 152 -8.21 10.41 -3.04
C THR A 152 -9.65 10.87 -2.78
N ARG A 153 -10.06 12.00 -3.33
CA ARG A 153 -11.46 12.45 -3.20
C ARG A 153 -12.46 11.42 -3.75
N GLY A 154 -12.09 10.71 -4.83
CA GLY A 154 -12.98 9.82 -5.56
C GLY A 154 -12.61 8.34 -5.53
N PHE A 155 -11.56 7.95 -4.79
CA PHE A 155 -11.05 6.57 -4.79
C PHE A 155 -10.63 6.12 -3.40
N GLY A 156 -10.79 4.83 -3.16
CA GLY A 156 -10.32 4.14 -1.97
C GLY A 156 -9.52 2.89 -2.35
N ALA A 157 -8.33 2.76 -1.81
CA ALA A 157 -7.44 1.63 -1.99
C ALA A 157 -7.01 1.05 -0.64
N TYR A 158 -6.78 -0.26 -0.63
CA TYR A 158 -6.14 -0.96 0.47
C TYR A 158 -5.36 -2.16 -0.06
N VAL A 159 -4.16 -2.34 0.47
CA VAL A 159 -3.28 -3.47 0.17
C VAL A 159 -2.86 -4.08 1.49
N ALA A 160 -2.88 -5.41 1.58
CA ALA A 160 -2.31 -6.14 2.72
C ALA A 160 -1.75 -7.50 2.29
N TYR A 161 -0.65 -7.93 2.90
CA TYR A 161 -0.03 -9.22 2.60
C TYR A 161 0.82 -9.74 3.76
N VAL A 162 1.10 -11.04 3.74
CA VAL A 162 1.87 -11.75 4.76
C VAL A 162 2.95 -12.61 4.07
N PRO A 163 4.22 -12.15 4.02
CA PRO A 163 5.28 -12.84 3.27
C PRO A 163 5.46 -14.31 3.68
N GLY A 164 5.46 -14.61 4.99
CA GLY A 164 5.64 -15.96 5.51
C GLY A 164 4.49 -16.93 5.21
N LYS A 165 3.36 -16.42 4.72
CA LYS A 165 2.20 -17.20 4.28
C LYS A 165 2.02 -17.18 2.77
N ASN A 166 2.76 -16.34 2.04
CA ASN A 166 2.62 -16.14 0.61
C ASN A 166 1.15 -15.81 0.21
N ILE A 167 0.47 -15.02 1.02
CA ILE A 167 -0.90 -14.55 0.78
C ILE A 167 -0.95 -13.02 0.76
N GLY A 168 -1.80 -12.47 -0.09
CA GLY A 168 -1.99 -11.04 -0.22
C GLY A 168 -3.33 -10.69 -0.83
N VAL A 169 -3.80 -9.48 -0.56
CA VAL A 169 -5.06 -8.95 -1.05
C VAL A 169 -4.89 -7.49 -1.47
N VAL A 170 -5.53 -7.15 -2.59
CA VAL A 170 -5.61 -5.80 -3.14
C VAL A 170 -7.08 -5.46 -3.31
N VAL A 171 -7.49 -4.34 -2.72
CA VAL A 171 -8.85 -3.81 -2.83
C VAL A 171 -8.78 -2.40 -3.40
N LEU A 172 -9.30 -2.21 -4.62
CA LEU A 172 -9.40 -0.92 -5.28
C LEU A 172 -10.87 -0.59 -5.55
N ALA A 173 -11.30 0.61 -5.17
CA ALA A 173 -12.65 1.11 -5.40
C ALA A 173 -12.63 2.55 -5.91
N ASN A 174 -13.60 2.89 -6.76
CA ASN A 174 -13.82 4.22 -7.30
C ASN A 174 -14.75 5.08 -6.42
N LYS A 175 -14.66 4.86 -5.09
CA LYS A 175 -15.27 5.69 -4.07
C LYS A 175 -14.39 5.69 -2.83
N ASN A 176 -14.24 6.84 -2.19
CA ASN A 176 -13.51 6.94 -0.92
C ASN A 176 -14.41 6.53 0.25
N TYR A 177 -14.53 5.21 0.48
CA TYR A 177 -15.28 4.63 1.61
C TYR A 177 -14.37 4.39 2.83
N PRO A 178 -14.90 4.23 4.05
CA PRO A 178 -14.12 4.20 5.29
C PRO A 178 -12.99 3.15 5.31
N ASN A 179 -11.85 3.50 5.92
CA ASN A 179 -10.72 2.58 6.09
C ASN A 179 -11.10 1.30 6.83
N ALA A 180 -11.95 1.41 7.86
CA ALA A 180 -12.41 0.27 8.64
C ALA A 180 -13.08 -0.79 7.76
N ASP A 181 -13.85 -0.39 6.75
CA ASP A 181 -14.53 -1.34 5.86
C ASP A 181 -13.56 -1.98 4.86
N ARG A 182 -12.55 -1.23 4.39
CA ARG A 182 -11.45 -1.79 3.58
C ARG A 182 -10.71 -2.88 4.34
N VAL A 183 -10.38 -2.60 5.61
CA VAL A 183 -9.69 -3.51 6.51
C VAL A 183 -10.53 -4.75 6.77
N LYS A 184 -11.84 -4.61 7.04
CA LYS A 184 -12.75 -5.75 7.24
C LYS A 184 -12.78 -6.69 6.03
N ILE A 185 -12.89 -6.13 4.81
CA ILE A 185 -12.89 -6.92 3.57
C ILE A 185 -11.58 -7.70 3.44
N ALA A 186 -10.46 -7.02 3.57
CA ALA A 186 -9.14 -7.64 3.42
C ALA A 186 -8.84 -8.67 4.51
N HIS A 187 -9.19 -8.39 5.76
CA HIS A 187 -9.02 -9.32 6.89
C HIS A 187 -9.86 -10.59 6.69
N ALA A 188 -11.11 -10.45 6.24
CA ALA A 188 -11.96 -11.60 5.94
C ALA A 188 -11.40 -12.46 4.81
N ILE A 189 -10.90 -11.85 3.72
CA ILE A 189 -10.27 -12.56 2.60
C ILE A 189 -9.00 -13.29 3.08
N LEU A 190 -8.09 -12.58 3.75
CA LEU A 190 -6.84 -13.17 4.24
C LEU A 190 -7.09 -14.32 5.21
N SER A 191 -8.06 -14.17 6.12
CA SER A 191 -8.43 -15.23 7.07
C SER A 191 -9.03 -16.45 6.37
N ALA A 192 -9.75 -16.26 5.26
CA ALA A 192 -10.37 -17.34 4.50
C ALA A 192 -9.36 -18.13 3.64
N ILE A 193 -8.20 -17.57 3.35
CA ILE A 193 -7.16 -18.21 2.52
C ILE A 193 -5.91 -18.62 3.32
N ASP A 194 -5.88 -18.36 4.63
CA ASP A 194 -4.83 -18.82 5.54
C ASP A 194 -5.16 -20.24 6.02
N HIS A 195 -4.52 -21.24 5.42
CA HIS A 195 -4.65 -22.66 5.74
C HIS A 195 -3.28 -23.31 5.96
#